data_AF-A0A2W5MRS6-F1
#
_entry.id   AF-A0A2W5MRS6-F1
#
_cell.length_a   1.000
_cell.length_b   1.000
_cell.length_c   1.000
_cell.angle_alpha   90.00
_cell.angle_beta   90.00
_cell.angle_gamma   90.00
#
_symmetry.space_group_name_H-M   'P 1'
#
loop_
_entity.id
_entity.type
_entity.pdbx_description
1 polymer ?
#
loop_
_entity_poly.entity_id
_entity_poly.type
_entity_poly.pdbx_seq_one_letter_code
_entity_poly.pdbx_strand_id
1 'polypeptide(L)'
;MIYLQSFAFAVKPKAMRMLLPLLLCLLFVPQLARGENTPAPGIKGDFTAIKHTSSNRVDTVIDEQTILMKDGKIVRLLGLEYPLANGENIPPTMIVGKDRLQKLLPEGTEVMFYQRRTQTSGDKTGKVNRMGHVLAHLVRKDNNEWINGTLVADGLAYAVTDALNPAMADQLYKLEEQARAKKLGLWSDNSPYGLLTPDTASHGDSQFRVVEGAVNRAATSKNNLYLNFGDDWRRDFTVMISPALRRTLARNGIDPMSLSGKTVRVRGWIRPWNGPFMELETAERLEIVASPRPSTDPSTIPSTDAVEKPLKINPDPLATGQLNP
;
A
#
# COMPACT_ATOMS: atom_id res chain seq x y z
N MET A 1 27.95 -11.10 -68.81
CA MET A 1 27.17 -11.75 -69.88
C MET A 1 28.04 -12.88 -70.42
N ILE A 2 27.49 -14.10 -70.50
CA ILE A 2 28.03 -15.32 -71.17
C ILE A 2 28.93 -16.27 -70.33
N TYR A 3 28.32 -17.44 -70.04
CA TYR A 3 28.79 -18.85 -69.98
C TYR A 3 29.95 -19.25 -69.05
N LEU A 4 29.86 -20.26 -68.18
CA LEU A 4 29.46 -21.70 -68.22
C LEU A 4 30.68 -22.64 -68.22
N GLN A 5 30.75 -23.46 -67.15
CA GLN A 5 31.12 -24.88 -67.08
C GLN A 5 32.49 -25.40 -67.56
N SER A 6 33.11 -26.19 -66.68
CA SER A 6 33.64 -27.55 -66.95
C SER A 6 33.70 -28.31 -65.60
N PHE A 7 32.96 -29.41 -65.41
CA PHE A 7 33.31 -30.81 -65.76
C PHE A 7 34.68 -31.21 -65.20
N ALA A 8 34.94 -32.35 -64.56
CA ALA A 8 34.20 -33.53 -64.12
C ALA A 8 35.24 -34.43 -63.40
N PHE A 9 34.84 -35.39 -62.56
CA PHE A 9 35.12 -36.81 -62.79
C PHE A 9 34.73 -37.65 -61.56
N ALA A 10 34.18 -38.81 -61.88
CA ALA A 10 33.57 -39.78 -61.00
C ALA A 10 34.58 -40.87 -60.58
N VAL A 11 34.39 -41.48 -59.41
CA VAL A 11 34.74 -42.89 -59.18
C VAL A 11 33.67 -43.57 -58.31
N LYS A 12 33.33 -44.79 -58.71
CA LYS A 12 32.23 -45.67 -58.29
C LYS A 12 32.76 -46.76 -57.30
N PRO A 13 31.95 -47.73 -56.81
CA PRO A 13 31.81 -48.09 -55.39
C PRO A 13 32.44 -49.46 -54.99
N LYS A 14 32.37 -49.81 -53.69
CA LYS A 14 32.13 -51.18 -53.12
C LYS A 14 32.13 -51.12 -51.59
N ALA A 15 31.01 -51.48 -50.92
CA ALA A 15 30.73 -52.76 -50.25
C ALA A 15 31.48 -52.92 -48.90
N MET A 16 30.94 -53.38 -47.76
CA MET A 16 29.65 -53.95 -47.36
C MET A 16 29.76 -54.28 -45.84
N ARG A 17 28.61 -54.34 -45.12
CA ARG A 17 28.35 -54.85 -43.74
C ARG A 17 28.86 -53.94 -42.60
N MET A 18 28.16 -53.72 -41.48
CA MET A 18 27.13 -54.49 -40.77
C MET A 18 26.50 -53.62 -39.65
N LEU A 19 25.28 -53.97 -39.23
CA LEU A 19 24.50 -53.58 -38.02
C LEU A 19 23.70 -52.24 -37.95
N LEU A 20 22.39 -52.46 -37.85
CA LEU A 20 21.23 -51.65 -37.44
C LEU A 20 21.07 -51.68 -35.89
N PRO A 21 20.16 -50.96 -35.19
CA PRO A 21 19.50 -49.64 -35.35
C PRO A 21 19.77 -48.68 -34.15
N LEU A 22 19.44 -47.38 -34.24
CA LEU A 22 18.53 -46.72 -33.26
C LEU A 22 18.15 -45.31 -33.73
N LEU A 23 16.95 -45.24 -34.30
CA LEU A 23 16.17 -44.03 -34.51
C LEU A 23 15.42 -43.75 -33.21
N LEU A 24 15.88 -42.81 -32.36
CA LEU A 24 15.03 -42.02 -31.44
C LEU A 24 15.81 -40.95 -30.65
N CYS A 25 16.36 -39.92 -31.31
CA CYS A 25 16.61 -38.65 -30.60
C CYS A 25 15.30 -37.87 -30.55
N LEU A 26 14.42 -38.30 -29.64
CA LEU A 26 13.30 -37.52 -29.16
C LEU A 26 13.82 -36.17 -28.67
N LEU A 27 13.24 -35.11 -29.23
CA LEU A 27 13.32 -33.74 -28.78
C LEU A 27 12.86 -33.66 -27.31
N PHE A 28 13.76 -33.92 -26.36
CA PHE A 28 13.54 -33.56 -24.97
C PHE A 28 14.00 -32.11 -24.79
N VAL A 29 13.23 -31.20 -25.39
CA VAL A 29 13.25 -29.80 -24.92
C VAL A 29 12.67 -29.87 -23.51
N PRO A 30 13.40 -29.48 -22.45
CA PRO A 30 12.80 -29.39 -21.14
C PRO A 30 11.69 -28.35 -21.26
N GLN A 31 10.46 -28.84 -21.24
CA GLN A 31 9.28 -28.02 -21.11
C GLN A 31 9.40 -27.43 -19.71
N LEU A 32 10.06 -26.27 -19.61
CA LEU A 32 9.97 -25.40 -18.45
C LEU A 32 8.47 -25.29 -18.20
N ALA A 33 8.03 -25.94 -17.13
CA ALA A 33 6.69 -25.81 -16.64
C ALA A 33 6.49 -24.32 -16.50
N ARG A 34 5.73 -23.75 -17.45
CA ARG A 34 5.16 -22.43 -17.33
C ARG A 34 4.25 -22.60 -16.14
N GLY A 35 4.78 -22.31 -14.95
CA GLY A 35 3.97 -22.22 -13.75
C GLY A 35 2.77 -21.40 -14.19
N GLU A 36 1.60 -22.01 -14.14
CA GLU A 36 0.39 -21.22 -14.25
C GLU A 36 0.58 -20.16 -13.16
N ASN A 37 0.85 -18.93 -13.58
CA ASN A 37 0.81 -17.78 -12.71
C ASN A 37 -0.66 -17.62 -12.34
N THR A 38 -1.18 -18.53 -11.52
CA THR A 38 -2.43 -18.33 -10.83
C THR A 38 -2.17 -17.05 -10.04
N PRO A 39 -2.82 -15.93 -10.39
CA PRO A 39 -2.64 -14.71 -9.65
C PRO A 39 -2.92 -15.04 -8.19
N ALA A 40 -2.05 -14.61 -7.27
CA ALA A 40 -2.30 -14.78 -5.86
C ALA A 40 -3.76 -14.37 -5.57
N PRO A 41 -4.52 -15.17 -4.81
CA PRO A 41 -5.95 -14.92 -4.63
C PRO A 41 -6.14 -13.49 -4.13
N GLY A 42 -6.83 -12.68 -4.93
CA GLY A 42 -6.99 -11.24 -4.66
C GLY A 42 -7.65 -11.00 -3.30
N ILE A 43 -7.24 -9.93 -2.61
CA ILE A 43 -7.71 -9.57 -1.27
C ILE A 43 -9.24 -9.58 -1.21
N LYS A 44 -9.81 -10.20 -0.17
CA LYS A 44 -11.26 -10.20 0.09
C LYS A 44 -11.57 -9.30 1.29
N GLY A 45 -12.66 -8.55 1.21
CA GLY A 45 -13.18 -7.75 2.31
C GLY A 45 -14.47 -8.33 2.89
N ASP A 46 -14.70 -8.10 4.18
CA ASP A 46 -16.01 -8.25 4.82
C ASP A 46 -16.78 -6.93 4.67
N PHE A 47 -17.84 -6.96 3.87
CA PHE A 47 -18.64 -5.78 3.54
C PHE A 47 -19.94 -5.67 4.35
N THR A 48 -20.13 -6.46 5.41
CA THR A 48 -21.37 -6.49 6.21
C THR A 48 -21.78 -5.11 6.74
N ALA A 49 -20.80 -4.30 7.18
CA ALA A 49 -21.01 -2.95 7.69
C ALA A 49 -21.49 -1.95 6.62
N ILE A 50 -21.25 -2.23 5.35
CA ILE A 50 -21.69 -1.40 4.22
C ILE A 50 -22.64 -2.20 3.31
N LYS A 51 -23.02 -1.65 2.16
CA LYS A 51 -23.98 -2.30 1.27
C LYS A 51 -23.53 -2.18 -0.18
N HIS A 52 -23.71 -3.26 -0.93
CA HIS A 52 -23.67 -3.23 -2.40
C HIS A 52 -24.81 -2.36 -2.93
N THR A 53 -24.48 -1.25 -3.60
CA THR A 53 -25.45 -0.26 -4.08
C THR A 53 -25.69 -0.32 -5.58
N SER A 54 -24.66 -0.62 -6.36
CA SER A 54 -24.73 -0.71 -7.82
C SER A 54 -23.54 -1.50 -8.38
N SER A 55 -23.58 -1.82 -9.66
CA SER A 55 -22.44 -2.37 -10.40
C SER A 55 -22.24 -1.58 -11.69
N ASN A 56 -21.01 -1.58 -12.20
CA ASN A 56 -20.65 -0.86 -13.42
C ASN A 56 -19.46 -1.52 -14.13
N ARG A 57 -19.12 -1.02 -15.32
CA ARG A 57 -17.91 -1.38 -16.05
C ARG A 57 -16.92 -0.22 -16.04
N VAL A 58 -15.66 -0.56 -15.84
CA VAL A 58 -14.55 0.39 -15.94
C VAL A 58 -14.42 0.86 -17.39
N ASP A 59 -14.28 2.17 -17.57
CA ASP A 59 -13.90 2.76 -18.86
C ASP A 59 -12.41 3.08 -18.85
N THR A 60 -11.96 3.89 -17.89
CA THR A 60 -10.56 4.32 -17.81
C THR A 60 -10.17 4.60 -16.35
N VAL A 61 -8.94 4.23 -15.98
CA VAL A 61 -8.32 4.67 -14.72
C VAL A 61 -7.69 6.05 -14.95
N ILE A 62 -8.17 7.05 -14.20
CA ILE A 62 -7.76 8.46 -14.37
C ILE A 62 -6.46 8.70 -13.60
N ASP A 63 -6.45 8.35 -12.32
CA ASP A 63 -5.31 8.47 -11.39
C ASP A 63 -5.29 7.29 -10.40
N GLU A 64 -4.42 7.32 -9.39
CA GLU A 64 -4.25 6.27 -8.38
C GLU A 64 -5.47 6.03 -7.46
N GLN A 65 -6.51 6.85 -7.54
CA GLN A 65 -7.70 6.76 -6.70
C GLN A 65 -9.02 6.96 -7.47
N THR A 66 -8.99 7.42 -8.71
CA THR A 66 -10.18 7.79 -9.48
C THR A 66 -10.30 7.02 -10.80
N ILE A 67 -11.54 6.60 -11.08
CA ILE A 67 -11.88 5.74 -12.21
C ILE A 67 -13.11 6.32 -12.92
N LEU A 68 -13.02 6.47 -14.25
CA LEU A 68 -14.16 6.74 -15.11
C LEU A 68 -14.88 5.42 -15.42
N MET A 69 -16.19 5.42 -15.29
CA MET A 69 -17.06 4.28 -15.60
C MET A 69 -17.74 4.47 -16.96
N LYS A 70 -18.17 3.37 -17.59
CA LYS A 70 -18.82 3.39 -18.91
C LYS A 70 -20.13 4.19 -18.98
N ASP A 71 -20.78 4.44 -17.84
CA ASP A 71 -21.96 5.31 -17.74
C ASP A 71 -21.62 6.79 -17.53
N GLY A 72 -20.33 7.16 -17.62
CA GLY A 72 -19.83 8.52 -17.45
C GLY A 72 -19.62 8.95 -15.99
N LYS A 73 -19.94 8.10 -14.99
CA LYS A 73 -19.68 8.43 -13.58
C LYS A 73 -18.20 8.32 -13.26
N ILE A 74 -17.68 9.29 -12.53
CA ILE A 74 -16.37 9.21 -11.90
C ILE A 74 -16.54 8.60 -10.51
N VAL A 75 -15.78 7.55 -10.22
CA VAL A 75 -15.69 6.93 -8.90
C VAL A 75 -14.35 7.28 -8.27
N ARG A 76 -14.37 7.75 -7.03
CA ARG A 76 -13.19 7.89 -6.17
C ARG A 76 -13.21 6.79 -5.11
N LEU A 77 -12.12 6.06 -5.01
CA LEU A 77 -11.95 4.99 -4.02
C LEU A 77 -11.91 5.56 -2.60
N LEU A 78 -12.77 5.05 -1.71
CA LEU A 78 -12.78 5.37 -0.28
C LEU A 78 -11.63 4.66 0.47
N GLY A 79 -11.26 5.17 1.64
CA GLY A 79 -10.32 4.46 2.51
C GLY A 79 -8.84 4.72 2.22
N LEU A 80 -8.52 5.57 1.23
CA LEU A 80 -7.16 5.77 0.70
C LEU A 80 -6.76 7.24 0.78
N GLU A 81 -5.51 7.47 1.18
CA GLU A 81 -4.81 8.76 1.07
C GLU A 81 -3.42 8.55 0.49
N TYR A 82 -2.99 9.51 -0.31
CA TYR A 82 -1.72 9.46 -1.02
C TYR A 82 -0.87 10.67 -0.63
N PRO A 83 0.47 10.53 -0.54
CA PRO A 83 1.33 11.69 -0.45
C PRO A 83 1.05 12.66 -1.60
N LEU A 84 1.09 13.96 -1.31
CA LEU A 84 0.87 15.00 -2.32
C LEU A 84 2.16 15.32 -3.06
N ALA A 85 2.01 15.63 -4.34
CA ALA A 85 3.06 16.30 -5.11
C ALA A 85 3.42 17.65 -4.48
N ASN A 86 4.72 17.97 -4.49
CA ASN A 86 5.24 19.27 -4.06
C ASN A 86 6.10 19.86 -5.18
N GLY A 87 5.51 20.77 -5.96
CA GLY A 87 6.12 21.27 -7.19
C GLY A 87 6.38 20.14 -8.19
N GLU A 88 7.62 20.01 -8.64
CA GLU A 88 8.05 18.96 -9.58
C GLU A 88 8.26 17.59 -8.91
N ASN A 89 8.27 17.53 -7.57
CA ASN A 89 8.43 16.28 -6.85
C ASN A 89 7.10 15.53 -6.81
N ILE A 90 6.95 14.54 -7.70
CA ILE A 90 5.80 13.64 -7.77
C ILE A 90 6.10 12.37 -6.96
N PRO A 91 5.33 12.05 -5.91
CA PRO A 91 5.50 10.83 -5.14
C PRO A 91 5.42 9.60 -6.05
N PRO A 92 6.37 8.65 -5.95
CA PRO A 92 6.35 7.44 -6.76
C PRO A 92 5.03 6.65 -6.66
N THR A 93 4.34 6.76 -5.53
CA THR A 93 3.04 6.12 -5.31
C THR A 93 1.93 6.60 -6.21
N MET A 94 1.96 7.84 -6.72
CA MET A 94 0.95 8.29 -7.69
C MET A 94 1.11 7.56 -9.03
N ILE A 95 2.36 7.38 -9.48
CA ILE A 95 2.68 6.72 -10.74
C ILE A 95 2.46 5.20 -10.62
N VAL A 96 3.08 4.58 -9.60
CA VAL A 96 2.98 3.13 -9.37
C VAL A 96 1.56 2.74 -8.95
N GLY A 97 0.88 3.58 -8.17
CA GLY A 97 -0.52 3.39 -7.76
C GLY A 97 -1.47 3.40 -8.95
N LYS A 98 -1.34 4.37 -9.86
CA LYS A 98 -2.12 4.40 -11.10
C LYS A 98 -1.88 3.16 -11.96
N ASP A 99 -0.63 2.80 -12.21
CA ASP A 99 -0.28 1.60 -12.99
C ASP A 99 -0.85 0.33 -12.34
N ARG A 100 -0.74 0.21 -11.01
CA ARG A 100 -1.32 -0.91 -10.28
C ARG A 100 -2.84 -0.96 -10.39
N LEU A 101 -3.51 0.18 -10.20
CA LEU A 101 -4.97 0.28 -10.32
C LEU A 101 -5.43 -0.08 -11.74
N GLN A 102 -4.70 0.34 -12.77
CA GLN A 102 -4.99 -0.01 -14.17
C GLN A 102 -4.81 -1.51 -14.45
N LYS A 103 -3.80 -2.15 -13.84
CA LYS A 103 -3.62 -3.62 -13.92
C LYS A 103 -4.72 -4.38 -13.18
N LEU A 104 -5.22 -3.84 -12.07
CA LEU A 104 -6.34 -4.43 -11.31
C LEU A 104 -7.68 -4.24 -12.02
N LEU A 105 -7.84 -3.11 -12.72
CA LEU A 105 -9.05 -2.69 -13.40
C LEU A 105 -8.80 -2.33 -14.88
N PRO A 106 -8.43 -3.30 -15.74
CA PRO A 106 -8.43 -3.08 -17.18
C PRO A 106 -9.80 -2.59 -17.69
N GLU A 107 -9.82 -1.91 -18.83
CA GLU A 107 -11.06 -1.48 -19.46
C GLU A 107 -12.06 -2.63 -19.60
N GLY A 108 -13.33 -2.37 -19.29
CA GLY A 108 -14.42 -3.35 -19.37
C GLY A 108 -14.60 -4.21 -18.11
N THR A 109 -13.68 -4.13 -17.13
CA THR A 109 -13.78 -4.86 -15.85
C THR A 109 -15.10 -4.54 -15.15
N GLU A 110 -15.87 -5.58 -14.80
CA GLU A 110 -17.10 -5.43 -14.01
C GLU A 110 -16.79 -5.31 -12.52
N VAL A 111 -17.29 -4.26 -11.91
CA VAL A 111 -17.10 -3.97 -10.49
C VAL A 111 -18.43 -3.72 -9.78
N MET A 112 -18.50 -4.17 -8.53
CA MET A 112 -19.57 -3.89 -7.58
C MET A 112 -19.14 -2.73 -6.67
N PHE A 113 -20.06 -1.79 -6.44
CA PHE A 113 -19.83 -0.62 -5.59
C PHE A 113 -20.40 -0.90 -4.21
N TYR A 114 -19.55 -0.79 -3.20
CA TYR A 114 -19.95 -0.88 -1.80
C TYR A 114 -19.84 0.50 -1.15
N GLN A 115 -20.95 0.93 -0.55
CA GLN A 115 -21.08 2.27 0.04
C GLN A 115 -21.83 2.19 1.38
N ARG A 116 -21.70 3.25 2.19
CA ARG A 116 -22.43 3.35 3.46
C ARG A 116 -23.93 3.13 3.28
N ARG A 117 -24.55 2.52 4.29
CA ARG A 117 -26.00 2.39 4.39
C ARG A 117 -26.62 3.77 4.60
N THR A 118 -27.83 3.96 4.07
CA THR A 118 -28.62 5.18 4.28
C THR A 118 -29.96 4.82 4.88
N GLN A 119 -30.42 5.63 5.84
CA GLN A 119 -31.71 5.44 6.49
C GLN A 119 -32.86 5.94 5.61
N THR A 120 -32.62 7.02 4.85
CA THR A 120 -33.62 7.64 3.99
C THR A 120 -33.30 7.38 2.51
N SER A 121 -34.34 7.07 1.72
CA SER A 121 -34.21 6.96 0.27
C SER A 121 -33.74 8.29 -0.32
N GLY A 122 -32.78 8.25 -1.25
CA GLY A 122 -32.23 9.44 -1.89
C GLY A 122 -31.14 10.17 -1.10
N ASP A 123 -30.81 9.77 0.13
CA ASP A 123 -29.65 10.33 0.85
C ASP A 123 -28.34 9.95 0.13
N LYS A 124 -27.60 11.00 -0.27
CA LYS A 124 -26.31 10.90 -0.97
C LYS A 124 -25.14 11.27 -0.05
N THR A 125 -25.39 11.63 1.21
CA THR A 125 -24.38 12.04 2.18
C THR A 125 -23.33 10.93 2.34
N GLY A 126 -22.05 11.28 2.13
CA GLY A 126 -20.92 10.34 2.18
C GLY A 126 -20.84 9.37 1.01
N LYS A 127 -21.81 9.35 0.08
CA LYS A 127 -21.80 8.52 -1.15
C LYS A 127 -21.33 9.27 -2.38
N VAL A 128 -21.39 10.60 -2.36
CA VAL A 128 -20.86 11.47 -3.42
C VAL A 128 -20.13 12.64 -2.80
N ASN A 129 -19.08 13.12 -3.46
CA ASN A 129 -18.38 14.34 -3.04
C ASN A 129 -18.99 15.61 -3.71
N ARG A 130 -18.47 16.79 -3.36
CA ARG A 130 -18.91 18.09 -3.92
C ARG A 130 -18.78 18.17 -5.44
N MET A 131 -17.87 17.41 -6.05
CA MET A 131 -17.65 17.37 -7.50
C MET A 131 -18.60 16.39 -8.21
N GLY A 132 -19.47 15.69 -7.46
CA GLY A 132 -20.37 14.68 -8.00
C GLY A 132 -19.72 13.31 -8.23
N HIS A 133 -18.47 13.11 -7.81
CA HIS A 133 -17.83 11.79 -7.89
C HIS A 133 -18.49 10.86 -6.89
N VAL A 134 -18.73 9.61 -7.30
CA VAL A 134 -19.22 8.54 -6.44
C VAL A 134 -18.08 8.08 -5.53
N LEU A 135 -18.36 7.96 -4.24
CA LEU A 135 -17.42 7.47 -3.23
C LEU A 135 -17.74 6.02 -2.90
N ALA A 136 -16.82 5.10 -3.18
CA ALA A 136 -17.08 3.67 -3.00
C ALA A 136 -15.83 2.85 -2.69
N HIS A 137 -16.05 1.70 -2.06
CA HIS A 137 -15.15 0.56 -2.20
C HIS A 137 -15.55 -0.24 -3.44
N LEU A 138 -14.57 -0.68 -4.22
CA LEU A 138 -14.80 -1.48 -5.43
C LEU A 138 -14.42 -2.94 -5.20
N VAL A 139 -15.29 -3.83 -5.67
CA VAL A 139 -15.05 -5.28 -5.67
C VAL A 139 -15.23 -5.79 -7.09
N ARG A 140 -14.22 -6.49 -7.62
CA ARG A 140 -14.32 -7.16 -8.92
C ARG A 140 -15.36 -8.27 -8.87
N LYS A 141 -16.20 -8.35 -9.89
CA LYS A 141 -17.32 -9.30 -9.92
C LYS A 141 -16.89 -10.73 -10.27
N ASP A 142 -15.83 -10.88 -11.04
CA ASP A 142 -15.34 -12.18 -11.52
C ASP A 142 -14.62 -12.99 -10.44
N ASN A 143 -13.84 -12.32 -9.59
CA ASN A 143 -13.02 -12.98 -8.57
C ASN A 143 -13.29 -12.49 -7.14
N ASN A 144 -14.22 -11.55 -6.91
CA ASN A 144 -14.50 -10.91 -5.62
C ASN A 144 -13.31 -10.15 -4.99
N GLU A 145 -12.32 -9.74 -5.76
CA GLU A 145 -11.18 -8.97 -5.25
C GLU A 145 -11.57 -7.55 -4.86
N TRP A 146 -11.19 -7.16 -3.64
CA TRP A 146 -11.40 -5.85 -3.07
C TRP A 146 -10.27 -4.91 -3.44
N ILE A 147 -10.53 -3.99 -4.37
CA ILE A 147 -9.51 -3.12 -4.98
C ILE A 147 -8.85 -2.20 -3.95
N ASN A 148 -9.63 -1.54 -3.10
CA ASN A 148 -9.08 -0.61 -2.10
C ASN A 148 -8.17 -1.36 -1.11
N GLY A 149 -8.59 -2.56 -0.68
CA GLY A 149 -7.78 -3.42 0.18
C GLY A 149 -6.48 -3.85 -0.48
N THR A 150 -6.53 -4.26 -1.75
CA THR A 150 -5.33 -4.62 -2.51
C THR A 150 -4.33 -3.46 -2.59
N LEU A 151 -4.78 -2.24 -2.87
CA LEU A 151 -3.89 -1.07 -2.94
C LEU A 151 -3.19 -0.76 -1.59
N VAL A 152 -3.90 -0.92 -0.47
CA VAL A 152 -3.30 -0.78 0.87
C VAL A 152 -2.35 -1.93 1.19
N ALA A 153 -2.72 -3.17 0.86
CA ALA A 153 -1.88 -4.35 1.08
C ALA A 153 -0.58 -4.31 0.28
N ASP A 154 -0.61 -3.70 -0.90
CA ASP A 154 0.57 -3.45 -1.74
C ASP A 154 1.41 -2.24 -1.24
N GLY A 155 0.96 -1.55 -0.18
CA GLY A 155 1.65 -0.40 0.40
C GLY A 155 1.62 0.86 -0.47
N LEU A 156 0.64 0.99 -1.36
CA LEU A 156 0.59 2.09 -2.34
C LEU A 156 -0.19 3.32 -1.85
N ALA A 157 -1.00 3.17 -0.80
CA ALA A 157 -1.74 4.24 -0.16
C ALA A 157 -1.73 4.08 1.37
N TYR A 158 -1.87 5.19 2.08
CA TYR A 158 -2.24 5.15 3.49
C TYR A 158 -3.69 4.70 3.61
N ALA A 159 -3.98 3.89 4.63
CA ALA A 159 -5.34 3.59 5.03
C ALA A 159 -5.90 4.76 5.84
N VAL A 160 -6.97 5.39 5.36
CA VAL A 160 -7.67 6.44 6.10
C VAL A 160 -9.16 6.45 5.79
N THR A 161 -9.98 6.55 6.83
CA THR A 161 -11.42 6.75 6.73
C THR A 161 -11.80 8.18 7.13
N ASP A 162 -13.03 8.56 6.82
CA ASP A 162 -13.59 9.86 7.16
C ASP A 162 -14.84 9.71 8.05
N ALA A 163 -15.30 10.82 8.64
CA ALA A 163 -16.41 10.81 9.58
C ALA A 163 -17.75 10.35 8.96
N LEU A 164 -17.91 10.48 7.65
CA LEU A 164 -19.10 10.02 6.93
C LEU A 164 -18.99 8.56 6.50
N ASN A 165 -17.78 8.03 6.34
CA ASN A 165 -17.47 6.66 5.93
C ASN A 165 -16.44 5.99 6.86
N PRO A 166 -16.73 5.84 8.17
CA PRO A 166 -15.79 5.23 9.12
C PRO A 166 -15.65 3.71 8.95
N ALA A 167 -16.60 3.08 8.26
CA ALA A 167 -16.59 1.65 8.00
C ALA A 167 -15.33 1.22 7.21
N MET A 168 -14.97 -0.06 7.32
CA MET A 168 -13.78 -0.67 6.71
C MET A 168 -12.42 -0.27 7.32
N ALA A 169 -12.36 0.70 8.25
CA ALA A 169 -11.13 1.14 8.90
C ALA A 169 -10.28 -0.03 9.44
N ASP A 170 -10.86 -0.88 10.31
CA ASP A 170 -10.15 -2.01 10.92
C ASP A 170 -9.54 -2.98 9.90
N GLN A 171 -10.25 -3.25 8.81
CA GLN A 171 -9.76 -4.15 7.77
C GLN A 171 -8.62 -3.51 6.96
N LEU A 172 -8.76 -2.22 6.61
CA LEU A 172 -7.70 -1.48 5.95
C LEU A 172 -6.45 -1.37 6.82
N TYR A 173 -6.59 -1.10 8.12
CA TYR A 173 -5.46 -0.97 9.03
C TYR A 173 -4.71 -2.28 9.24
N LYS A 174 -5.40 -3.42 9.25
CA LYS A 174 -4.75 -4.75 9.26
C LYS A 174 -3.94 -5.00 7.98
N LEU A 175 -4.46 -4.60 6.82
CA LEU A 175 -3.72 -4.72 5.55
C LEU A 175 -2.51 -3.77 5.53
N GLU A 176 -2.68 -2.55 6.04
CA GLU A 176 -1.62 -1.56 6.16
C GLU A 176 -0.51 -2.03 7.11
N GLU A 177 -0.87 -2.66 8.23
CA GLU A 177 0.07 -3.27 9.17
C GLU A 177 0.91 -4.36 8.51
N GLN A 178 0.30 -5.21 7.68
CA GLN A 178 1.03 -6.22 6.91
C GLN A 178 1.97 -5.58 5.88
N ALA A 179 1.53 -4.52 5.20
CA ALA A 179 2.36 -3.77 4.26
C ALA A 179 3.56 -3.12 4.98
N ARG A 180 3.35 -2.57 6.18
CA ARG A 180 4.42 -2.07 7.06
C ARG A 180 5.41 -3.15 7.46
N ALA A 181 4.93 -4.27 7.99
CA ALA A 181 5.78 -5.37 8.42
C ALA A 181 6.62 -5.95 7.27
N LYS A 182 6.07 -5.95 6.05
CA LYS A 182 6.75 -6.38 4.82
C LYS A 182 7.54 -5.27 4.13
N LYS A 183 7.54 -4.04 4.66
CA LYS A 183 8.24 -2.87 4.12
C LYS A 183 7.90 -2.57 2.65
N LEU A 184 6.62 -2.64 2.31
CA LEU A 184 6.13 -2.46 0.93
C LEU A 184 5.81 -0.99 0.63
N GLY A 185 6.14 -0.55 -0.59
CA GLY A 185 5.75 0.77 -1.11
C GLY A 185 6.12 1.93 -0.19
N LEU A 186 5.10 2.67 0.28
CA LEU A 186 5.21 3.76 1.25
C LEU A 186 6.01 3.39 2.50
N TRP A 187 5.98 2.12 2.89
CA TRP A 187 6.56 1.60 4.12
C TRP A 187 7.96 1.00 3.95
N SER A 188 8.53 1.09 2.75
CA SER A 188 9.91 0.64 2.51
C SER A 188 10.92 1.51 3.27
N ASP A 189 12.08 0.94 3.62
CA ASP A 189 13.13 1.66 4.37
C ASP A 189 13.65 2.91 3.66
N ASN A 190 13.55 2.96 2.33
CA ASN A 190 14.00 4.07 1.50
C ASN A 190 12.89 5.08 1.16
N SER A 191 11.66 4.85 1.63
CA SER A 191 10.53 5.74 1.36
C SER A 191 10.56 6.93 2.32
N PRO A 192 10.44 8.18 1.83
CA PRO A 192 10.33 9.36 2.69
C PRO A 192 8.94 9.49 3.34
N TYR A 193 8.01 8.60 2.98
CA TYR A 193 6.60 8.59 3.41
C TYR A 193 6.29 7.45 4.39
N GLY A 194 7.33 6.82 4.95
CA GLY A 194 7.17 5.74 5.91
C GLY A 194 6.56 6.18 7.25
N LEU A 195 6.53 5.23 8.19
CA LEU A 195 6.12 5.49 9.55
C LEU A 195 7.10 6.47 10.22
N LEU A 196 6.57 7.55 10.80
CA LEU A 196 7.36 8.50 11.56
C LEU A 196 7.31 8.18 13.06
N THR A 197 8.39 8.55 13.76
CA THR A 197 8.40 8.76 15.20
C THR A 197 8.10 10.23 15.53
N PRO A 198 7.73 10.58 16.78
CA PRO A 198 7.52 11.96 17.18
C PRO A 198 8.73 12.88 16.92
N ASP A 199 9.95 12.35 17.07
CA ASP A 199 11.20 13.12 16.86
C ASP A 199 11.49 13.37 15.38
N THR A 200 11.05 12.46 14.51
CA THR A 200 11.21 12.59 13.05
C THR A 200 10.06 13.35 12.38
N ALA A 201 8.94 13.55 13.10
CA ALA A 201 7.86 14.40 12.62
C ALA A 201 8.34 15.86 12.57
N SER A 202 8.25 16.49 11.40
CA SER A 202 8.83 17.81 11.17
C SER A 202 7.77 18.88 10.97
N HIS A 203 8.05 20.09 11.46
CA HIS A 203 7.16 21.25 11.35
C HIS A 203 6.90 21.65 9.89
N GLY A 204 7.87 21.43 9.00
CA GLY A 204 7.75 21.74 7.57
C GLY A 204 7.00 20.67 6.77
N ASP A 205 6.63 19.55 7.40
CA ASP A 205 6.02 18.42 6.73
C ASP A 205 4.52 18.67 6.48
N SER A 206 4.19 19.42 5.42
CA SER A 206 2.80 19.76 5.06
C SER A 206 2.10 18.62 4.30
N GLN A 207 2.18 17.41 4.84
CA GLN A 207 1.78 16.16 4.19
C GLN A 207 0.95 15.31 5.15
N PHE A 208 0.18 14.39 4.59
CA PHE A 208 -0.42 13.32 5.38
C PHE A 208 0.66 12.35 5.83
N ARG A 209 0.67 12.02 7.13
CA ARG A 209 1.63 11.10 7.75
C ARG A 209 0.97 10.20 8.78
N VAL A 210 1.65 9.09 9.05
CA VAL A 210 1.38 8.21 10.18
C VAL A 210 2.54 8.35 11.16
N VAL A 211 2.23 8.70 12.41
CA VAL A 211 3.20 8.88 13.49
C VAL A 211 2.90 7.89 14.60
N GLU A 212 3.91 7.15 15.04
CA GLU A 212 3.81 6.21 16.15
C GLU A 212 4.80 6.58 17.26
N GLY A 213 4.33 6.65 18.50
CA GLY A 213 5.18 6.95 19.64
C GLY A 213 4.44 6.91 20.98
N ALA A 214 5.21 6.97 22.06
CA ALA A 214 4.67 7.06 23.41
C ALA A 214 4.17 8.47 23.69
N VAL A 215 2.95 8.60 24.21
CA VAL A 215 2.43 9.90 24.66
C VAL A 215 3.14 10.28 25.96
N ASN A 216 3.89 11.38 25.96
CA ASN A 216 4.51 11.93 27.17
C ASN A 216 3.42 12.40 28.14
N ARG A 217 2.48 13.23 27.66
CA ARG A 217 1.43 13.81 28.49
C ARG A 217 0.16 14.13 27.74
N ALA A 218 -0.97 13.62 28.22
CA ALA A 218 -2.30 14.09 27.84
C ALA A 218 -2.73 15.27 28.72
N ALA A 219 -3.25 16.34 28.13
CA ALA A 219 -3.71 17.52 28.87
C ALA A 219 -4.85 18.25 28.15
N THR A 220 -5.69 18.95 28.89
CA THR A 220 -6.74 19.81 28.32
C THR A 220 -6.38 21.28 28.40
N SER A 221 -6.62 22.03 27.31
CA SER A 221 -6.49 23.49 27.28
C SER A 221 -7.50 24.08 26.30
N LYS A 222 -8.16 25.18 26.68
CA LYS A 222 -9.20 25.86 25.88
C LYS A 222 -10.22 24.88 25.28
N ASN A 223 -10.67 23.92 26.10
CA ASN A 223 -11.61 22.84 25.77
C ASN A 223 -11.09 21.73 24.82
N ASN A 224 -9.94 21.93 24.18
CA ASN A 224 -9.26 20.88 23.40
C ASN A 224 -8.46 19.96 24.32
N LEU A 225 -8.27 18.71 23.89
CA LEU A 225 -7.34 17.77 24.51
C LEU A 225 -6.11 17.64 23.62
N TYR A 226 -4.94 17.63 24.24
CA TYR A 226 -3.65 17.53 23.57
C TYR A 226 -2.91 16.30 24.05
N LEU A 227 -2.40 15.49 23.13
CA LEU A 227 -1.42 14.46 23.38
C LEU A 227 -0.05 15.04 22.99
N ASN A 228 0.79 15.31 23.99
CA ASN A 228 2.14 15.83 23.79
C ASN A 228 3.11 14.65 23.79
N PHE A 229 4.03 14.62 22.83
CA PHE A 229 5.02 13.55 22.71
C PHE A 229 6.42 13.94 23.20
N GLY A 230 6.61 15.21 23.55
CA GLY A 230 7.79 15.71 24.27
C GLY A 230 7.42 16.68 25.39
N ASP A 231 8.42 17.31 25.98
CA ASP A 231 8.25 18.22 27.13
C ASP A 231 7.86 19.63 26.70
N ASP A 232 8.32 20.08 25.53
CA ASP A 232 8.04 21.41 24.97
C ASP A 232 7.14 21.31 23.75
N TRP A 233 5.82 21.40 23.99
CA TRP A 233 4.79 21.42 22.95
C TRP A 233 4.99 22.52 21.87
N ARG A 234 5.83 23.54 22.12
CA ARG A 234 6.15 24.55 21.10
C ARG A 234 7.14 24.07 20.05
N ARG A 235 7.83 22.95 20.30
CA ARG A 235 8.86 22.38 19.43
C ARG A 235 8.56 20.93 19.08
N ASP A 236 7.95 20.21 20.00
CA ASP A 236 7.74 18.76 19.90
C ASP A 236 6.41 18.43 19.22
N PHE A 237 6.34 17.22 18.66
CA PHE A 237 5.13 16.72 18.02
C PHE A 237 3.95 16.69 19.01
N THR A 238 2.81 17.24 18.56
CA THR A 238 1.60 17.35 19.37
C THR A 238 0.37 16.99 18.56
N VAL A 239 -0.53 16.20 19.14
CA VAL A 239 -1.82 15.86 18.56
C VAL A 239 -2.94 16.57 19.32
N MET A 240 -3.84 17.23 18.61
CA MET A 240 -5.06 17.80 19.18
C MET A 240 -6.27 16.93 18.91
N ILE A 241 -7.11 16.76 19.93
CA ILE A 241 -8.40 16.09 19.89
C ILE A 241 -9.46 17.11 20.27
N SER A 242 -10.37 17.37 19.33
CA SER A 242 -11.48 18.31 19.53
C SER A 242 -12.49 17.80 20.57
N PRO A 243 -13.29 18.68 21.22
CA PRO A 243 -14.31 18.25 22.17
C PRO A 243 -15.35 17.30 21.58
N ALA A 244 -15.68 17.46 20.29
CA ALA A 244 -16.59 16.57 19.58
C ALA A 244 -15.98 15.19 19.38
N LEU A 245 -14.70 15.13 18.99
CA LEU A 245 -14.01 13.87 18.82
C LEU A 245 -13.77 13.15 20.15
N ARG A 246 -13.44 13.87 21.23
CA ARG A 246 -13.31 13.30 22.58
C ARG A 246 -14.58 12.55 23.00
N ARG A 247 -15.77 13.10 22.71
CA ARG A 247 -17.06 12.44 22.99
C ARG A 247 -17.25 11.17 22.14
N THR A 248 -16.75 11.15 20.92
CA THR A 248 -16.81 9.97 20.05
C THR A 248 -15.85 8.88 20.53
N LEU A 249 -14.62 9.24 20.89
CA LEU A 249 -13.66 8.32 21.51
C LEU A 249 -14.21 7.68 22.80
N ALA A 250 -14.84 8.49 23.67
CA ALA A 250 -15.45 7.98 24.89
C ALA A 250 -16.59 6.98 24.63
N ARG A 251 -17.41 7.21 23.59
CA ARG A 251 -18.44 6.24 23.16
C ARG A 251 -17.83 4.93 22.63
N ASN A 252 -16.62 5.00 22.10
CA ASN A 252 -15.84 3.83 21.66
C ASN A 252 -15.00 3.23 22.80
N GLY A 253 -15.20 3.66 24.05
CA GLY A 253 -14.49 3.14 25.22
C GLY A 253 -13.04 3.64 25.36
N ILE A 254 -12.65 4.68 24.63
CA ILE A 254 -11.32 5.28 24.68
C ILE A 254 -11.41 6.58 25.49
N ASP A 255 -10.73 6.62 26.64
CA ASP A 255 -10.46 7.88 27.35
C ASP A 255 -9.11 8.45 26.91
N PRO A 256 -9.07 9.56 26.16
CA PRO A 256 -7.80 10.12 25.70
C PRO A 256 -6.90 10.63 26.83
N MET A 257 -7.43 10.93 28.02
CA MET A 257 -6.62 11.35 29.16
C MET A 257 -5.77 10.20 29.70
N SER A 258 -6.28 8.97 29.61
CA SER A 258 -5.59 7.75 30.02
C SER A 258 -4.45 7.33 29.07
N LEU A 259 -4.23 8.04 27.96
CA LEU A 259 -3.22 7.69 26.97
C LEU A 259 -1.80 8.08 27.38
N SER A 260 -1.62 8.87 28.43
CA SER A 260 -0.27 9.19 28.95
C SER A 260 0.51 7.90 29.25
N GLY A 261 1.74 7.82 28.75
CA GLY A 261 2.61 6.63 28.85
C GLY A 261 2.25 5.48 27.91
N LYS A 262 1.16 5.56 27.14
CA LYS A 262 0.81 4.54 26.13
C LYS A 262 1.46 4.87 24.80
N THR A 263 1.85 3.82 24.06
CA THR A 263 2.24 3.97 22.66
C THR A 263 0.98 4.03 21.80
N VAL A 264 0.89 5.05 20.97
CA VAL A 264 -0.23 5.24 20.04
C VAL A 264 0.31 5.44 18.65
N ARG A 265 -0.51 5.09 17.66
CA ARG A 265 -0.30 5.44 16.26
C ARG A 265 -1.41 6.39 15.84
N VAL A 266 -1.02 7.54 15.34
CA VAL A 266 -1.92 8.59 14.86
C VAL A 266 -1.68 8.85 13.38
N ARG A 267 -2.74 9.18 12.64
CA ARG A 267 -2.66 9.48 11.21
C ARG A 267 -3.37 10.79 10.90
N GLY A 268 -2.77 11.60 10.04
CA GLY A 268 -3.32 12.92 9.71
C GLY A 268 -2.33 13.84 9.03
N TRP A 269 -2.79 15.05 8.73
CA TRP A 269 -1.96 16.11 8.18
C TRP A 269 -1.10 16.72 9.27
N ILE A 270 0.21 16.74 9.07
CA ILE A 270 1.11 17.55 9.89
C ILE A 270 1.04 19.00 9.40
N ARG A 271 0.95 19.93 10.35
CA ARG A 271 0.83 21.36 10.11
C ARG A 271 1.87 22.13 10.92
N PRO A 272 2.33 23.29 10.40
CA PRO A 272 3.22 24.17 11.12
C PRO A 272 2.45 25.02 12.15
N TRP A 273 2.20 24.49 13.36
CA TRP A 273 1.55 25.26 14.44
C TRP A 273 2.30 25.10 15.77
N ASN A 274 3.26 25.99 16.00
CA ASN A 274 4.34 25.86 17.00
C ASN A 274 5.29 24.72 16.66
N GLY A 275 5.17 23.55 17.29
CA GLY A 275 5.87 22.34 16.87
C GLY A 275 5.21 21.70 15.65
N PRO A 276 5.67 20.50 15.23
CA PRO A 276 4.92 19.63 14.35
C PRO A 276 3.55 19.32 14.97
N PHE A 277 2.47 19.68 14.30
CA PHE A 277 1.13 19.61 14.87
C PHE A 277 0.18 18.77 14.02
N MET A 278 -0.60 17.90 14.65
CA MET A 278 -1.65 17.13 13.97
C MET A 278 -2.99 17.32 14.66
N GLU A 279 -4.03 17.67 13.90
CA GLU A 279 -5.40 17.61 14.38
C GLU A 279 -6.02 16.27 14.02
N LEU A 280 -6.51 15.55 15.03
CA LEU A 280 -7.20 14.28 14.83
C LEU A 280 -8.63 14.55 14.36
N GLU A 281 -8.99 14.05 13.17
CA GLU A 281 -10.31 14.31 12.57
C GLU A 281 -11.37 13.26 12.93
N THR A 282 -10.97 11.99 13.06
CA THR A 282 -11.89 10.87 13.37
C THR A 282 -11.28 9.94 14.41
N ALA A 283 -12.11 9.08 15.01
CA ALA A 283 -11.66 8.20 16.09
C ALA A 283 -10.75 7.09 15.56
N GLU A 284 -11.02 6.63 14.34
CA GLU A 284 -10.27 5.59 13.63
C GLU A 284 -8.83 6.02 13.32
N ARG A 285 -8.55 7.32 13.31
CA ARG A 285 -7.21 7.85 13.10
C ARG A 285 -6.27 7.71 14.31
N LEU A 286 -6.76 7.16 15.43
CA LEU A 286 -5.99 6.86 16.63
C LEU A 286 -6.05 5.34 16.90
N GLU A 287 -4.90 4.70 16.88
CA GLU A 287 -4.73 3.32 17.33
C GLU A 287 -3.89 3.29 18.61
N ILE A 288 -4.29 2.47 19.58
CA ILE A 288 -3.45 2.17 20.75
C ILE A 288 -2.60 0.97 20.38
N VAL A 289 -1.28 1.17 20.27
CA VAL A 289 -0.35 0.08 19.95
C VAL A 289 -0.11 -0.68 21.24
N ALA A 290 -0.44 -1.98 21.25
CA ALA A 290 -0.08 -2.83 22.38
C ALA A 290 1.44 -2.80 22.52
N SER A 291 1.96 -2.33 23.66
CA SER A 291 3.37 -2.50 23.97
C SER A 291 3.71 -3.99 23.83
N PRO A 292 4.84 -4.36 23.21
CA PRO A 292 5.40 -5.68 23.44
C PRO A 292 5.48 -5.83 24.95
N ARG A 293 4.86 -6.87 25.51
CA ARG A 293 5.17 -7.22 26.90
C ARG A 293 6.70 -7.36 26.94
N PRO A 294 7.41 -6.77 27.92
CA PRO A 294 8.78 -7.20 28.16
C PRO A 294 8.69 -8.72 28.35
N SER A 295 9.33 -9.46 27.44
CA SER A 295 9.37 -10.92 27.49
C SER A 295 9.94 -11.32 28.84
N THR A 296 9.09 -11.77 29.75
CA THR A 296 9.54 -12.60 30.85
C THR A 296 9.98 -13.92 30.22
N ASP A 297 11.28 -14.18 30.33
CA ASP A 297 11.97 -15.46 30.11
C ASP A 297 12.50 -15.76 28.67
N PRO A 298 13.82 -15.63 28.44
CA PRO A 298 14.50 -16.08 27.21
C PRO A 298 14.69 -17.61 27.11
N SER A 299 14.26 -18.41 28.10
CA SER A 299 14.71 -19.81 28.22
C SER A 299 13.85 -20.85 27.48
N THR A 300 12.90 -20.44 26.64
CA THR A 300 12.04 -21.38 25.90
C THR A 300 11.82 -20.96 24.45
N ILE A 301 12.87 -21.06 23.63
CA ILE A 301 12.72 -21.25 22.18
C ILE A 301 13.56 -22.48 21.80
N PRO A 302 12.96 -23.53 21.20
CA PRO A 302 13.72 -24.66 20.69
C PRO A 302 14.61 -24.20 19.54
N SER A 303 15.90 -24.52 19.64
CA SER A 303 16.88 -24.38 18.56
C SER A 303 16.38 -25.05 17.28
N THR A 304 16.27 -24.30 16.18
CA THR A 304 16.19 -24.89 14.85
C THR A 304 17.24 -24.24 13.98
N ASP A 305 18.26 -25.02 13.66
CA ASP A 305 19.32 -24.72 12.70
C ASP A 305 18.75 -24.47 11.29
N ALA A 306 19.47 -23.61 10.57
CA ALA A 306 19.53 -23.40 9.11
C ALA A 306 19.24 -21.95 8.70
N VAL A 307 20.21 -21.06 8.96
CA VAL A 307 20.30 -19.76 8.28
C VAL A 307 21.25 -19.92 7.09
N GLU A 308 20.66 -19.86 5.90
CA GLU A 308 21.37 -19.71 4.64
C GLU A 308 22.09 -18.35 4.61
N LYS A 309 23.36 -18.38 4.21
CA LYS A 309 24.35 -17.30 4.31
C LYS A 309 24.06 -16.19 3.28
N PRO A 310 23.99 -14.90 3.66
CA PRO A 310 23.80 -13.82 2.67
C PRO A 310 25.05 -13.60 1.81
N LEU A 311 24.83 -13.34 0.52
CA LEU A 311 25.85 -13.02 -0.48
C LEU A 311 26.65 -11.76 -0.09
N LYS A 312 27.98 -11.87 -0.15
CA LYS A 312 28.91 -10.73 -0.08
C LYS A 312 29.07 -10.11 -1.46
N ILE A 313 28.90 -8.79 -1.58
CA ILE A 313 29.30 -8.02 -2.75
C ILE A 313 30.66 -7.38 -2.42
N ASN A 314 31.70 -7.75 -3.17
CA ASN A 314 33.01 -7.10 -3.13
C ASN A 314 32.95 -5.79 -3.94
N PRO A 315 33.48 -4.68 -3.44
CA PRO A 315 33.84 -3.52 -4.25
C PRO A 315 35.26 -3.72 -4.81
N ASP A 316 35.42 -3.70 -6.13
CA ASP A 316 36.75 -3.64 -6.77
C ASP A 316 37.06 -2.21 -7.25
N PRO A 317 38.35 -1.82 -7.33
CA PRO A 317 38.81 -0.45 -7.16
C PRO A 317 39.02 0.29 -8.49
N LEU A 318 38.68 1.58 -8.52
CA LEU A 318 39.19 2.47 -9.57
C LEU A 318 40.55 3.03 -9.13
N ALA A 319 41.59 2.50 -9.75
CA ALA A 319 42.95 3.02 -9.71
C ALA A 319 43.07 4.28 -10.59
N THR A 320 43.54 5.35 -9.95
CA THR A 320 44.55 6.33 -10.42
C THR A 320 44.71 6.57 -11.92
N GLY A 321 44.38 7.79 -12.36
CA GLY A 321 45.00 8.45 -13.51
C GLY A 321 45.50 9.83 -13.11
N GLN A 322 46.83 9.95 -12.96
CA GLN A 322 47.53 11.22 -12.76
C GLN A 322 47.44 12.09 -14.02
N LEU A 323 47.21 13.39 -13.85
CA LEU A 323 47.58 14.44 -14.79
C LEU A 323 48.59 15.36 -14.08
N ASN A 324 49.74 15.56 -14.71
CA ASN A 324 50.62 16.73 -14.62
C ASN A 324 51.78 16.53 -15.62
N PRO A 325 52.46 17.59 -16.07
CA PRO A 325 52.36 19.01 -15.66
C PRO A 325 51.41 19.87 -16.49
#